data_AF-A0AAW6P8J6-F1
#
_entry.id   AF-A0AAW6P8J6-F1
#
_cell.length_a   1.000
_cell.length_b   1.000
_cell.length_c   1.000
_cell.angle_alpha   90.00
_cell.angle_beta   90.00
_cell.angle_gamma   90.00
#
_symmetry.space_group_name_H-M   'P 1'
#
loop_
_entity.id
_entity.type
_entity.pdbx_description
1 polymer ?
#
loop_
_entity_poly.entity_id
_entity_poly.type
_entity_poly.pdbx_seq_one_letter_code
_entity_poly.pdbx_strand_id
1 'polypeptide(L)'
;MYPNPELQNAIISANASSGFIATTREGKPLRMALVDDDGNIVEAGNDVRWAAWSICSTALHNLWECQGHLVIHSSPPGDPEVIRRLALKAAA
;
A
#
# COMPACT_ATOMS: atom_id res chain seq x y z
N MET A 1 -14.11 -4.27 -0.70
CA MET A 1 -12.85 -4.65 -0.05
C MET A 1 -12.67 -6.13 -0.30
N TYR A 2 -11.55 -6.55 -0.91
CA TYR A 2 -11.27 -7.98 -1.07
C TYR A 2 -10.90 -8.56 0.30
N PRO A 3 -11.46 -9.72 0.70
CA PRO A 3 -11.10 -10.34 1.98
C PRO A 3 -9.65 -10.77 1.99
N ASN A 4 -9.02 -10.78 3.17
CA ASN A 4 -7.66 -11.29 3.31
C ASN A 4 -7.64 -12.79 2.98
N PRO A 5 -6.67 -13.27 2.19
CA PRO A 5 -6.55 -14.68 1.87
C PRO A 5 -6.22 -15.49 3.13
N GLU A 6 -6.83 -16.67 3.27
CA GLU A 6 -6.53 -17.60 4.34
C GLU A 6 -5.42 -18.57 3.92
N LEU A 7 -4.28 -18.51 4.61
CA LEU A 7 -3.18 -19.46 4.43
C LEU A 7 -3.33 -20.61 5.44
N GLN A 8 -3.28 -21.86 4.98
CA GLN A 8 -3.48 -23.01 5.86
C GLN A 8 -2.36 -23.20 6.89
N ASN A 9 -1.10 -22.92 6.51
CA ASN A 9 0.08 -23.27 7.33
C ASN A 9 0.93 -22.07 7.77
N ALA A 10 0.60 -20.87 7.30
CA ALA A 10 1.41 -19.68 7.49
C ALA A 10 0.57 -18.48 7.92
N ILE A 11 1.23 -17.48 8.48
CA ILE A 11 0.69 -16.18 8.82
C ILE A 11 1.63 -15.15 8.19
N ILE A 12 1.06 -14.18 7.47
CA ILE A 12 1.79 -13.02 6.95
C ILE A 12 1.20 -11.77 7.60
N SER A 13 2.06 -10.92 8.13
CA SER A 13 1.71 -9.61 8.67
C SER A 13 2.67 -8.56 8.17
N ALA A 14 2.28 -7.28 8.25
CA ALA A 14 3.16 -6.18 7.91
C ALA A 14 2.81 -4.92 8.71
N ASN A 15 3.79 -4.05 8.89
CA ASN A 15 3.59 -2.66 9.28
C ASN A 15 4.64 -1.78 8.58
N ALA A 16 4.48 -0.47 8.72
CA ALA A 16 5.33 0.53 8.07
C ALA A 16 6.83 0.36 8.37
N SER A 17 7.17 -0.09 9.58
CA SER A 17 8.56 -0.13 10.08
C SER A 17 9.25 -1.47 9.82
N SER A 18 8.54 -2.59 9.93
CA SER A 18 9.12 -3.94 9.81
C SER A 18 9.01 -4.53 8.41
N GLY A 19 8.13 -3.97 7.57
CA GLY A 19 7.68 -4.59 6.33
C GLY A 19 6.99 -5.93 6.59
N PHE A 20 6.98 -6.80 5.58
CA PHE A 20 6.40 -8.14 5.70
C PHE A 20 7.16 -9.01 6.70
N ILE A 21 6.42 -9.74 7.52
CA ILE A 21 6.89 -10.81 8.39
C ILE A 21 6.04 -12.05 8.08
N ALA A 22 6.69 -13.18 7.90
CA ALA A 22 6.03 -14.47 7.67
C ALA A 22 6.45 -15.47 8.75
N THR A 23 5.48 -16.17 9.32
CA THR A 23 5.72 -17.27 10.27
C THR A 23 4.85 -18.46 9.95
N THR A 24 5.24 -19.65 10.42
CA THR A 24 4.29 -20.76 10.54
C THR A 24 3.21 -20.40 11.56
N ARG A 25 2.12 -21.17 11.61
CA ARG A 25 1.11 -21.01 12.68
C ARG A 25 1.66 -21.24 14.09
N GLU A 26 2.76 -21.96 14.20
CA GLU A 26 3.50 -22.19 15.45
C GLU A 26 4.47 -21.06 15.79
N GLY A 27 4.58 -20.03 14.95
CA GLY A 27 5.46 -18.88 15.17
C GLY A 27 6.90 -19.06 14.67
N LYS A 28 7.22 -20.15 13.95
CA LYS A 28 8.57 -20.33 13.38
C LYS A 28 8.78 -19.37 12.20
N PRO A 29 9.90 -18.65 12.10
CA PRO A 29 10.16 -17.74 10.99
C PRO A 29 10.12 -18.44 9.63
N LEU A 30 9.51 -17.78 8.64
CA LEU A 30 9.50 -18.20 7.23
C LEU A 30 10.23 -17.17 6.36
N ARG A 31 10.65 -17.60 5.17
CA ARG A 31 11.20 -16.74 4.11
C ARG A 31 10.21 -16.67 2.95
N MET A 32 10.12 -15.50 2.33
CA MET A 32 9.35 -15.31 1.10
C MET A 32 10.17 -15.79 -0.11
N ALA A 33 9.48 -16.27 -1.14
CA ALA A 33 10.07 -16.76 -2.37
C ALA A 33 9.22 -16.36 -3.59
N LEU A 34 9.89 -16.12 -4.71
CA LEU A 34 9.29 -16.08 -6.03
C LEU A 34 9.40 -17.47 -6.65
N VAL A 35 8.29 -17.99 -7.13
CA VAL A 35 8.18 -19.33 -7.69
C VAL A 35 7.77 -19.19 -9.15
N ASP A 36 8.47 -19.86 -10.05
CA ASP A 36 8.11 -19.92 -11.47
C ASP A 36 6.95 -20.90 -11.72
N ASP A 37 6.48 -20.96 -12.96
CA ASP A 37 5.34 -21.80 -13.35
C ASP A 37 5.64 -23.31 -13.21
N ASP A 38 6.92 -23.70 -13.22
CA ASP A 38 7.37 -25.08 -13.03
C ASP A 38 7.50 -25.46 -11.54
N GLY A 39 7.26 -24.51 -10.64
CA GLY A 39 7.34 -24.71 -9.19
C GLY A 39 8.75 -24.54 -8.61
N ASN A 40 9.72 -24.06 -9.39
CA ASN A 40 11.06 -23.80 -8.90
C ASN A 40 11.12 -22.45 -8.18
N ILE A 41 11.92 -22.40 -7.12
CA ILE A 41 12.23 -21.13 -6.45
C ILE A 41 13.25 -20.37 -7.29
N VAL A 42 12.82 -19.25 -7.88
CA VAL A 42 13.69 -18.35 -8.65
C VAL A 42 14.52 -17.48 -7.71
N GLU A 43 13.89 -16.96 -6.66
CA GLU A 43 14.56 -16.15 -5.65
C GLU A 43 13.87 -16.33 -4.30
N ALA A 44 14.63 -16.32 -3.20
CA ALA A 44 14.06 -16.41 -1.86
C ALA A 44 14.92 -15.70 -0.82
N GLY A 45 14.26 -15.15 0.20
CA GLY A 45 14.93 -14.55 1.35
C GLY A 45 14.45 -13.16 1.70
N ASN A 46 15.31 -12.42 2.40
CA ASN A 46 15.01 -11.09 2.90
C ASN A 46 14.87 -10.06 1.78
N ASP A 47 15.57 -10.24 0.67
CA ASP A 47 15.54 -9.30 -0.45
C ASP A 47 14.19 -9.35 -1.16
N VAL A 48 13.67 -10.56 -1.43
CA VAL A 48 12.29 -10.77 -1.94
C VAL A 48 11.26 -10.14 -1.01
N ARG A 49 11.39 -10.39 0.31
CA ARG A 49 10.51 -9.82 1.34
C ARG A 49 10.51 -8.29 1.32
N TRP A 50 11.70 -7.69 1.22
CA TRP A 50 11.86 -6.23 1.22
C TRP A 50 11.35 -5.60 -0.08
N ALA A 51 11.68 -6.19 -1.23
CA ALA A 51 11.21 -5.72 -2.54
C ALA A 51 9.68 -5.71 -2.61
N ALA A 52 9.02 -6.82 -2.22
CA ALA A 52 7.57 -6.91 -2.20
C ALA A 52 6.93 -5.86 -1.29
N TRP A 53 7.47 -5.65 -0.09
CA TRP A 53 6.97 -4.63 0.83
C TRP A 53 7.14 -3.21 0.27
N SER A 54 8.35 -2.90 -0.23
CA SER A 54 8.68 -1.57 -0.74
C SER A 54 7.76 -1.18 -1.91
N ILE A 55 7.51 -2.08 -2.86
CA ILE A 55 6.65 -1.82 -4.02
C ILE A 55 5.19 -1.58 -3.58
N CYS A 56 4.66 -2.42 -2.67
CA CYS A 56 3.31 -2.22 -2.12
C CYS A 56 3.17 -0.88 -1.39
N SER A 57 4.17 -0.51 -0.60
CA SER A 57 4.20 0.77 0.12
C SER A 57 4.25 1.96 -0.84
N THR A 58 5.09 1.89 -1.88
CA THR A 58 5.15 2.90 -2.94
C THR A 58 3.82 3.03 -3.69
N ALA A 59 3.15 1.92 -4.01
CA ALA A 59 1.84 1.97 -4.65
C ALA A 59 0.80 2.68 -3.77
N LEU A 60 0.81 2.43 -2.46
CA LEU A 60 -0.04 3.12 -1.48
C LEU A 60 0.31 4.61 -1.37
N HIS A 61 1.59 4.96 -1.31
CA HIS A 61 2.04 6.36 -1.28
C HIS A 61 1.64 7.10 -2.55
N ASN A 62 1.82 6.49 -3.73
CA ASN A 62 1.40 7.09 -5.00
C ASN A 62 -0.11 7.33 -5.06
N LEU A 63 -0.91 6.42 -4.48
CA LEU A 63 -2.34 6.61 -4.32
C LEU A 63 -2.65 7.82 -3.42
N TRP A 64 -1.98 7.94 -2.28
CA TRP A 64 -2.18 9.03 -1.32
C TRP A 64 -1.67 10.39 -1.79
N GLU A 65 -0.53 10.42 -2.48
CA GLU A 65 0.04 11.63 -3.08
C GLU A 65 -0.76 12.10 -4.30
N CYS A 66 -1.86 11.42 -4.65
CA CYS A 66 -2.68 11.73 -5.80
C CYS A 66 -1.89 11.79 -7.11
N GLN A 67 -0.76 11.07 -7.19
CA GLN A 67 0.00 10.84 -8.42
C GLN A 67 -0.77 9.87 -9.38
N GLY A 68 -2.09 9.78 -9.21
CA GLY A 68 -3.09 9.08 -10.01
C GLY A 68 -4.49 9.74 -10.03
N HIS A 69 -4.58 11.08 -9.94
CA HIS A 69 -5.73 11.95 -10.34
C HIS A 69 -6.99 12.11 -9.47
N LEU A 70 -6.99 11.78 -8.17
CA LEU A 70 -8.16 12.08 -7.34
C LEU A 70 -8.06 13.44 -6.64
N VAL A 71 -8.83 14.43 -7.12
CA VAL A 71 -9.03 15.70 -6.41
C VAL A 71 -10.41 15.69 -5.76
N ILE A 72 -10.45 15.67 -4.43
CA ILE A 72 -11.69 15.75 -3.66
C ILE A 72 -11.88 17.19 -3.20
N HIS A 73 -13.01 17.79 -3.58
CA HIS A 73 -13.39 19.14 -3.18
C HIS A 73 -14.52 19.08 -2.15
N SER A 74 -14.47 19.94 -1.12
CA SER A 74 -15.54 20.11 -0.13
C SER A 74 -16.75 20.89 -0.66
N SER A 75 -16.66 21.40 -1.89
CA SER A 75 -17.70 22.09 -2.68
C SER A 75 -17.38 21.90 -4.17
N PRO A 76 -18.31 22.11 -5.12
CA PRO A 76 -18.03 21.90 -6.54
C PRO A 76 -16.77 22.66 -7.00
N PRO A 77 -15.82 22.00 -7.68
CA PRO A 77 -14.66 22.69 -8.23
C PRO A 77 -15.08 23.82 -9.18
N GLY A 78 -14.53 25.01 -8.97
CA GLY A 78 -14.81 26.18 -9.81
C GLY A 78 -16.07 26.96 -9.44
N ASP A 79 -16.74 26.68 -8.31
CA ASP A 79 -17.91 27.46 -7.86
C ASP A 79 -17.55 28.96 -7.69
N PRO A 80 -18.14 29.87 -8.50
CA PRO A 80 -17.83 31.29 -8.47
C PRO A 80 -18.07 31.95 -7.12
N GLU A 81 -19.07 31.48 -6.36
CA GLU A 81 -19.42 32.07 -5.06
C GLU A 81 -18.44 31.62 -3.98
N VAL A 82 -17.93 30.39 -4.05
CA VAL A 82 -16.84 29.90 -3.19
C VAL A 82 -15.54 30.65 -3.49
N ILE A 83 -15.19 30.81 -4.77
CA ILE A 83 -13.99 31.57 -5.19
C ILE A 83 -14.09 33.01 -4.69
N ARG A 84 -15.25 33.66 -4.89
CA ARG A 84 -15.49 35.04 -4.42
C ARG A 84 -15.37 35.16 -2.90
N ARG A 85 -15.99 34.26 -2.14
CA ARG A 85 -15.91 34.26 -0.68
C ARG A 85 -14.47 34.10 -0.19
N LEU A 86 -13.68 33.22 -0.80
CA LEU A 86 -12.26 33.02 -0.44
C LEU A 86 -11.41 34.24 -0.78
N ALA A 87 -11.61 34.85 -1.96
CA ALA A 87 -10.90 36.06 -2.37
C ALA A 87 -11.17 37.24 -1.42
N LEU A 88 -12.43 37.43 -1.01
CA LEU A 88 -12.81 38.47 -0.04
C LEU A 88 -12.19 38.23 1.35
N LYS A 89 -12.06 36.96 1.76
CA LYS A 89 -11.43 36.59 3.04
C LYS A 89 -9.92 36.83 3.07
N ALA A 90 -9.25 36.77 1.92
CA ALA A 90 -7.81 37.00 1.81
C ALA A 90 -7.43 38.50 1.72
N ALA A 91 -8.40 39.37 1.45
CA ALA A 91 -8.22 40.82 1.32
C ALA A 91 -8.56 41.61 2.60
N ALA A 92 -8.95 40.93 3.67
CA ALA A 92 -9.29 41.49 4.98
C ALA A 92 -8.24 41.05 6.02
#